data_AF-A0A952NJA1-F1
#
_entry.id   AF-A0A952NJA1-F1
#
_cell.length_a   1.000
_cell.length_b   1.000
_cell.length_c   1.000
_cell.angle_alpha   90.00
_cell.angle_beta   90.00
_cell.angle_gamma   90.00
#
_symmetry.space_group_name_H-M   'P 1'
#
loop_
_entity.id
_entity.type
_entity.pdbx_description
1 polymer ?
#
loop_
_entity_poly.entity_id
_entity_poly.type
_entity_poly.pdbx_seq_one_letter_code
_entity_poly.pdbx_strand_id
1 'polypeptide(L)'
;MLKIALTTLPLLFAQFSMAAGAQKFENLKALQGSNFYRLTCSSVDAEAQVHVNTVIQAGTVKEMQVIVVFPSESLNVISFSKKDAAKLTANLGSKMLTVDGSRPGSYYAEDVSLEIVDGPQGLSGRFQYDNGDGMALDRQVRCGASNYILNPRN
;
A
#
# COMPACT_ATOMS: atom_id res chain seq x y z
N MET A 1 8.05 -44.88 56.88
CA MET A 1 8.68 -43.79 56.11
C MET A 1 7.99 -43.71 54.76
N LEU A 2 7.12 -42.71 54.57
CA LEU A 2 6.31 -42.52 53.36
C LEU A 2 7.08 -41.58 52.41
N LYS A 3 7.54 -42.07 51.26
CA LYS A 3 8.21 -41.24 50.24
C LYS A 3 7.15 -40.60 49.35
N ILE A 4 6.99 -39.29 49.48
CA ILE A 4 6.17 -38.45 48.58
C ILE A 4 6.94 -38.32 47.27
N ALA A 5 6.43 -38.92 46.19
CA ALA A 5 6.92 -38.67 44.85
C ALA A 5 6.35 -37.34 44.36
N LEU A 6 7.17 -36.30 44.39
CA LEU A 6 6.87 -34.99 43.84
C LEU A 6 6.97 -35.08 42.31
N THR A 7 5.87 -35.38 41.62
CA THR A 7 5.80 -35.27 40.16
C THR A 7 5.78 -33.79 39.79
N THR A 8 6.92 -33.27 39.35
CA THR A 8 7.05 -31.96 38.72
C THR A 8 6.32 -31.98 37.39
N LEU A 9 5.12 -31.40 37.35
CA LEU A 9 4.45 -31.04 36.11
C LEU A 9 5.32 -29.98 35.41
N PRO A 10 5.88 -30.23 34.22
CA PRO A 10 6.40 -29.14 33.43
C PRO A 10 5.20 -28.28 33.01
N LEU A 11 5.00 -27.15 33.70
CA LEU A 11 4.22 -26.05 33.14
C LEU A 11 4.93 -25.65 31.85
N LEU A 12 4.46 -26.21 30.73
CA LEU A 12 4.68 -25.66 29.41
C LEU A 12 3.98 -24.30 29.40
N PHE A 13 4.66 -23.29 29.93
CA PHE A 13 4.42 -21.90 29.55
C PHE A 13 4.86 -21.80 28.10
N ALA A 14 3.97 -22.18 27.18
CA ALA A 14 4.00 -21.69 25.82
C ALA A 14 3.89 -20.16 25.94
N GLN A 15 5.04 -19.49 26.01
CA GLN A 15 5.14 -18.08 25.78
C GLN A 15 4.77 -17.86 24.31
N PHE A 16 3.48 -17.75 24.04
CA PHE A 16 3.00 -17.19 22.79
C PHE A 16 3.35 -15.70 22.83
N SER A 17 4.55 -15.37 22.38
CA SER A 17 4.92 -14.00 22.03
C SER A 17 4.03 -13.57 20.87
N MET A 18 2.89 -12.96 21.18
CA MET A 18 1.94 -12.46 20.21
C MET A 18 2.44 -11.12 19.64
N ALA A 19 3.18 -11.19 18.54
CA ALA A 19 3.56 -10.01 17.77
C ALA A 19 2.46 -9.67 16.75
N ALA A 20 2.07 -8.40 16.67
CA ALA A 20 1.29 -7.89 15.54
C ALA A 20 2.10 -8.09 14.25
N GLY A 21 1.66 -9.00 13.38
CA GLY A 21 2.34 -9.32 12.14
C GLY A 21 1.79 -8.51 10.97
N ALA A 22 2.67 -7.82 10.24
CA ALA A 22 2.33 -7.33 8.91
C ALA A 22 2.45 -8.48 7.90
N GLN A 23 1.36 -8.81 7.20
CA GLN A 23 1.39 -9.73 6.07
C GLN A 23 1.80 -8.96 4.82
N LYS A 24 2.89 -9.37 4.16
CA LYS A 24 3.30 -8.83 2.86
C LYS A 24 2.63 -9.62 1.73
N PHE A 25 2.27 -8.93 0.66
CA PHE A 25 1.73 -9.54 -0.56
C PHE A 25 2.75 -9.37 -1.69
N GLU A 26 3.12 -10.48 -2.31
CA GLU A 26 4.17 -10.50 -3.34
C GLU A 26 3.63 -10.44 -4.77
N ASN A 27 2.32 -10.70 -4.96
CA ASN A 27 1.67 -10.76 -6.27
C ASN A 27 0.17 -10.38 -6.19
N LEU A 28 -0.44 -10.15 -7.35
CA LEU A 28 -1.85 -9.74 -7.47
C LEU A 28 -2.82 -10.79 -6.92
N LYS A 29 -2.51 -12.09 -7.08
CA LYS A 29 -3.34 -13.17 -6.54
C LYS A 29 -3.44 -13.10 -5.01
N ALA A 30 -2.35 -12.76 -4.34
CA ALA A 30 -2.34 -12.58 -2.89
C ALA A 30 -3.17 -11.37 -2.45
N LEU A 31 -3.20 -10.31 -3.26
CA LEU A 31 -4.06 -9.14 -3.04
C LEU A 31 -5.55 -9.47 -3.20
N GLN A 32 -5.91 -10.30 -4.19
CA GLN A 32 -7.30 -10.71 -4.42
C GLN A 32 -7.92 -11.44 -3.22
N GLY A 33 -7.09 -12.12 -2.42
CA GLY A 33 -7.52 -12.76 -1.19
C GLY A 33 -7.72 -11.79 -0.01
N SER A 34 -7.41 -10.50 -0.18
CA SER A 34 -7.48 -9.50 0.89
C SER A 34 -8.54 -8.44 0.63
N ASN A 35 -9.33 -8.14 1.66
CA ASN A 35 -10.29 -7.03 1.63
C ASN A 35 -9.66 -5.68 2.01
N PHE A 36 -8.42 -5.67 2.49
CA PHE A 36 -7.71 -4.46 2.87
C PHE A 36 -6.21 -4.61 2.62
N TYR A 37 -5.57 -3.60 2.03
CA TYR A 37 -4.13 -3.54 1.91
C TYR A 37 -3.64 -2.10 1.73
N ARG A 38 -2.43 -1.84 2.21
CA ARG A 38 -1.65 -0.66 1.89
C ARG A 38 -0.69 -1.01 0.77
N LEU A 39 -0.66 -0.18 -0.25
CA LEU A 39 0.19 -0.28 -1.41
C LEU A 39 1.14 0.91 -1.41
N THR A 40 2.44 0.64 -1.39
CA THR A 40 3.49 1.66 -1.47
C THR A 40 4.27 1.42 -2.75
N CYS A 41 4.29 2.40 -3.64
CA CYS A 41 5.00 2.37 -4.91
C CYS A 41 6.07 3.45 -4.94
N SER A 42 7.22 3.14 -5.51
CA SER A 42 8.33 4.09 -5.69
C SER A 42 8.82 4.06 -7.13
N SER A 43 9.13 5.21 -7.70
CA SER A 43 9.72 5.30 -9.03
C SER A 43 11.07 4.59 -9.09
N VAL A 44 11.39 4.02 -10.24
CA VAL A 44 12.66 3.31 -10.46
C VAL A 44 13.83 4.20 -10.89
N ASP A 45 13.54 5.46 -11.27
CA ASP A 45 14.51 6.40 -11.85
C ASP A 45 14.92 7.55 -10.91
N ALA A 46 16.07 8.17 -11.20
CA ALA A 46 16.83 9.00 -10.26
C ALA A 46 16.64 10.54 -10.34
N GLU A 47 16.04 11.09 -11.40
CA GLU A 47 15.93 12.56 -11.55
C GLU A 47 14.84 13.18 -10.65
N ALA A 48 13.70 12.51 -10.50
CA ALA A 48 12.67 12.88 -9.53
C ALA A 48 12.06 11.60 -8.96
N GLN A 49 12.22 11.40 -7.65
CA GLN A 49 11.65 10.22 -6.99
C GLN A 49 10.19 10.48 -6.67
N VAL A 50 9.32 9.61 -7.17
CA VAL A 50 7.90 9.63 -6.85
C VAL A 50 7.60 8.45 -5.94
N HIS A 51 6.97 8.73 -4.81
CA HIS A 51 6.43 7.72 -3.91
C HIS A 51 4.92 7.88 -3.82
N VAL A 52 4.20 6.79 -4.01
CA VAL A 52 2.74 6.74 -3.92
C VAL A 52 2.35 5.78 -2.82
N ASN A 53 1.61 6.27 -1.84
CA ASN A 53 1.03 5.46 -0.78
C ASN A 53 -0.48 5.43 -0.97
N THR A 54 -1.05 4.24 -1.12
CA THR A 54 -2.49 4.05 -1.32
C THR A 54 -3.01 3.02 -0.33
N VAL A 55 -4.14 3.31 0.32
CA VAL A 55 -4.85 2.35 1.17
C VAL A 55 -6.14 1.98 0.47
N ILE A 56 -6.32 0.68 0.20
CA ILE A 56 -7.48 0.15 -0.50
C ILE A 56 -8.24 -0.77 0.45
N GLN A 57 -9.55 -0.59 0.51
CA GLN A 57 -10.45 -1.45 1.27
C GLN A 57 -11.68 -1.78 0.44
N ALA A 58 -11.91 -3.07 0.19
CA ALA A 58 -13.03 -3.60 -0.57
C ALA A 58 -13.23 -2.86 -1.93
N GLY A 59 -12.14 -2.68 -2.69
CA GLY A 59 -12.16 -1.98 -3.99
C GLY A 59 -12.34 -0.46 -3.92
N THR A 60 -12.42 0.13 -2.73
CA THR A 60 -12.48 1.59 -2.56
C THR A 60 -11.14 2.13 -2.06
N VAL A 61 -10.66 3.21 -2.65
CA VAL A 61 -9.49 3.94 -2.14
C VAL A 61 -9.90 4.75 -0.92
N LYS A 62 -9.23 4.51 0.21
CA LYS A 62 -9.47 5.21 1.48
C LYS A 62 -8.53 6.38 1.69
N GLU A 63 -7.28 6.20 1.25
CA GLU A 63 -6.22 7.18 1.38
C GLU A 63 -5.32 7.07 0.15
N MET A 64 -4.89 8.21 -0.38
CA MET A 64 -3.82 8.28 -1.37
C MET A 64 -2.92 9.47 -1.05
N GLN A 65 -1.62 9.26 -1.15
CA GLN A 65 -0.62 10.30 -1.03
C GLN A 65 0.40 10.13 -2.14
N VAL A 66 0.69 11.23 -2.84
CA VAL A 66 1.72 11.33 -3.86
C VAL A 66 2.81 12.24 -3.32
N ILE A 67 4.02 11.70 -3.22
CA ILE A 67 5.19 12.42 -2.72
C ILE A 67 6.16 12.51 -3.89
N VAL A 68 6.52 13.73 -4.26
CA VAL A 68 7.49 14.02 -5.31
C VAL A 68 8.71 14.63 -4.65
N VAL A 69 9.87 14.00 -4.83
CA VAL A 69 11.15 14.43 -4.29
C VAL A 69 12.03 14.89 -5.45
N PHE A 70 12.35 16.18 -5.46
CA PHE A 70 13.36 16.75 -6.34
C PHE A 70 14.68 16.83 -5.56
N PRO A 71 15.73 16.08 -5.93
CA PRO A 71 16.96 15.92 -5.13
C PRO A 71 17.63 17.23 -4.69
N SER A 72 17.42 18.33 -5.40
CA SER A 72 18.06 19.63 -5.14
C SER A 72 17.10 20.76 -4.77
N GLU A 73 15.79 20.54 -4.74
CA GLU A 73 14.84 21.67 -4.80
C GLU A 73 13.73 21.64 -3.75
N SER A 74 13.00 20.53 -3.58
CA SER A 74 11.88 20.48 -2.64
C SER A 74 11.25 19.09 -2.50
N LEU A 75 10.54 18.91 -1.38
CA LEU A 75 9.59 17.82 -1.17
C LEU A 75 8.18 18.37 -1.44
N ASN A 76 7.51 17.84 -2.46
CA ASN A 76 6.10 18.13 -2.70
C ASN A 76 5.23 16.95 -2.24
N VAL A 77 4.31 17.19 -1.32
CA VAL A 77 3.42 16.16 -0.77
C VAL A 77 1.99 16.53 -1.11
N ILE A 78 1.38 15.71 -1.96
CA ILE A 78 -0.03 15.79 -2.30
C ILE A 78 -0.77 14.70 -1.54
N SER A 79 -1.60 15.11 -0.58
CA SER A 79 -2.44 14.20 0.20
C SER A 79 -3.89 14.33 -0.23
N PHE A 80 -4.49 13.24 -0.66
CA PHE A 80 -5.91 13.21 -1.00
C PHE A 80 -6.72 13.24 0.29
N SER A 81 -7.67 14.17 0.38
CA SER A 81 -8.65 14.13 1.48
C SER A 81 -9.44 12.82 1.41
N LYS A 82 -10.04 12.36 2.51
CA LYS A 82 -10.89 11.16 2.49
C LYS A 82 -12.02 11.26 1.47
N LYS A 83 -12.56 12.47 1.26
CA LYS A 83 -13.60 12.75 0.27
C LYS A 83 -13.08 12.63 -1.16
N ASP A 84 -11.84 13.05 -1.42
CA ASP A 84 -11.26 13.01 -2.76
C ASP A 84 -10.70 11.62 -3.09
N ALA A 85 -10.07 10.96 -2.13
CA ALA A 85 -9.63 9.57 -2.26
C ALA A 85 -10.81 8.65 -2.61
N ALA A 86 -11.99 8.86 -2.00
CA ALA A 86 -13.19 8.09 -2.30
C ALA A 86 -13.75 8.30 -3.72
N LYS A 87 -13.26 9.28 -4.48
CA LYS A 87 -13.59 9.47 -5.90
C LYS A 87 -12.68 8.65 -6.82
N LEU A 88 -11.58 8.12 -6.30
CA LEU A 88 -10.70 7.23 -7.03
C LEU A 88 -11.29 5.82 -7.03
N THR A 89 -11.20 5.16 -8.17
CA THR A 89 -11.62 3.78 -8.35
C THR A 89 -10.42 2.87 -8.22
N ALA A 90 -10.54 1.76 -7.48
CA ALA A 90 -9.51 0.73 -7.44
C ALA A 90 -10.08 -0.59 -8.00
N ASN A 91 -9.63 -1.00 -9.18
CA ASN A 91 -10.09 -2.22 -9.84
C ASN A 91 -8.99 -3.28 -9.80
N LEU A 92 -9.22 -4.34 -9.03
CA LEU A 92 -8.31 -5.49 -8.97
C LEU A 92 -8.81 -6.61 -9.89
N GLY A 93 -8.24 -6.68 -11.09
CA GLY A 93 -8.47 -7.75 -12.05
C GLY A 93 -7.55 -8.96 -11.83
N SER A 94 -7.61 -9.94 -12.74
CA SER A 94 -6.78 -11.15 -12.69
C SER A 94 -5.32 -10.93 -13.07
N LYS A 95 -5.03 -9.86 -13.81
CA LYS A 95 -3.69 -9.56 -14.36
C LYS A 95 -3.18 -8.16 -14.02
N MET A 96 -4.06 -7.30 -13.49
CA MET A 96 -3.75 -5.90 -13.26
C MET A 96 -4.56 -5.36 -12.10
N LEU A 97 -3.94 -4.49 -11.31
CA LEU A 97 -4.60 -3.55 -10.41
C LEU A 97 -4.54 -2.17 -11.05
N THR A 98 -5.68 -1.51 -11.20
CA THR A 98 -5.73 -0.07 -11.55
C THR A 98 -6.22 0.74 -10.37
N VAL A 99 -5.63 1.92 -10.17
CA VAL A 99 -6.19 2.97 -9.33
C VAL A 99 -6.25 4.24 -10.14
N ASP A 100 -7.46 4.73 -10.41
CA ASP A 100 -7.69 5.80 -11.37
C ASP A 100 -8.75 6.80 -10.89
N GLY A 101 -8.62 8.05 -11.32
CA GLY A 101 -9.65 9.06 -11.14
C GLY A 101 -9.10 10.47 -11.05
N SER A 102 -10.02 11.40 -10.78
CA SER A 102 -9.73 12.83 -10.76
C SER A 102 -10.14 13.47 -9.44
N ARG A 103 -9.38 14.46 -8.98
CA ARG A 103 -9.80 15.35 -7.89
C ARG A 103 -9.80 16.81 -8.36
N PRO A 104 -10.53 17.72 -7.70
CA PRO A 104 -10.37 19.14 -7.97
C PRO A 104 -8.91 19.55 -7.75
N GLY A 105 -8.32 20.14 -8.78
CA GLY A 105 -7.00 20.75 -8.75
C GLY A 105 -7.09 22.27 -8.78
N SER A 106 -5.92 22.90 -8.88
CA SER A 106 -5.84 24.32 -9.19
C SER A 106 -5.93 24.46 -10.72
N TYR A 107 -6.74 25.42 -11.18
CA TYR A 107 -7.22 25.64 -12.56
C TYR A 107 -7.96 24.48 -13.26
N TYR A 108 -7.44 23.25 -13.29
CA TYR A 108 -8.07 22.05 -13.85
C TYR A 108 -8.19 20.92 -12.83
N ALA A 109 -8.84 19.81 -13.20
CA ALA A 109 -8.84 18.62 -12.36
C ALA A 109 -7.43 18.01 -12.32
N GLU A 110 -7.05 17.48 -11.17
CA GLU A 110 -5.86 16.65 -11.06
C GLU A 110 -6.23 15.21 -11.36
N ASP A 111 -5.49 14.59 -12.28
CA ASP A 111 -5.73 13.24 -12.72
C ASP A 111 -4.66 12.30 -12.19
N VAL A 112 -5.10 11.11 -11.75
CA VAL A 112 -4.22 10.05 -11.26
C VAL A 112 -4.53 8.75 -11.99
N SER A 113 -3.48 8.05 -12.42
CA SER A 113 -3.56 6.66 -12.85
C SER A 113 -2.37 5.87 -12.31
N LEU A 114 -2.65 4.75 -11.65
CA LEU A 114 -1.67 3.79 -11.19
C LEU A 114 -2.06 2.40 -11.72
N GLU A 115 -1.24 1.85 -12.60
CA GLU A 115 -1.44 0.53 -13.19
C GLU A 115 -0.35 -0.42 -12.71
N ILE A 116 -0.73 -1.53 -12.10
CA ILE A 116 0.20 -2.49 -11.48
C ILE A 116 -0.06 -3.88 -12.02
N VAL A 117 1.02 -4.57 -12.36
CA VAL A 117 1.04 -5.95 -12.84
C VAL A 117 2.05 -6.78 -12.04
N ASP A 118 1.92 -8.10 -12.13
CA ASP A 118 2.96 -9.02 -11.64
C ASP A 118 4.18 -8.97 -12.57
N GLY A 119 5.30 -8.45 -12.05
CA GLY A 119 6.58 -8.38 -12.75
C GLY A 119 7.59 -9.42 -12.25
N PRO A 120 8.75 -9.56 -12.92
CA PRO A 120 9.79 -10.52 -12.55
C PRO A 120 10.36 -10.34 -11.14
N GLN A 121 10.23 -9.13 -10.57
CA GLN A 121 10.73 -8.77 -9.24
C GLN A 121 9.60 -8.40 -8.26
N GLY A 122 8.39 -8.91 -8.51
CA GLY A 122 7.18 -8.59 -7.73
C GLY A 122 6.29 -7.56 -8.42
N LEU A 123 5.49 -6.85 -7.65
CA LEU A 123 4.54 -5.87 -8.17
C LEU A 123 5.28 -4.68 -8.80
N SER A 124 4.98 -4.39 -10.06
CA SER A 124 5.57 -3.28 -10.81
C SER A 124 4.53 -2.66 -11.72
N GLY A 125 4.76 -1.43 -12.17
CA GLY A 125 3.71 -0.70 -12.84
C GLY A 125 4.11 0.64 -13.40
N ARG A 126 3.10 1.40 -13.81
CA ARG A 126 3.20 2.76 -14.30
C ARG A 126 2.33 3.68 -13.44
N PHE A 127 2.88 4.82 -13.08
CA PHE A 127 2.18 5.89 -12.37
C PHE A 127 2.16 7.14 -13.22
N GLN A 128 0.96 7.69 -13.42
CA GLN A 128 0.72 8.95 -14.09
C GLN A 128 0.00 9.90 -13.14
N TYR A 129 0.45 11.15 -13.11
CA TYR A 129 -0.13 12.20 -12.27
C TYR A 129 -0.06 13.54 -12.98
N ASP A 130 -1.20 14.20 -13.13
CA ASP A 130 -1.30 15.59 -13.59
C ASP A 130 -1.90 16.42 -12.47
N ASN A 131 -1.25 17.52 -12.08
CA ASN A 131 -1.74 18.40 -11.01
C ASN A 131 -2.73 19.48 -11.48
N GLY A 132 -3.09 19.52 -12.76
CA GLY A 132 -4.01 20.51 -13.31
C GLY A 132 -3.42 21.92 -13.48
N ASP A 133 -2.19 22.16 -13.00
CA ASP A 133 -1.47 23.43 -13.06
C ASP A 133 -0.30 23.42 -14.07
N GLY A 134 -0.17 22.35 -14.86
CA GLY A 134 0.88 22.20 -15.87
C GLY A 134 2.08 21.33 -15.46
N MET A 135 2.01 20.65 -14.30
CA MET A 135 2.96 19.59 -13.95
C MET A 135 2.33 18.22 -14.19
N ALA A 136 2.87 17.50 -15.17
CA ALA A 136 2.54 16.10 -15.41
C ALA A 136 3.76 15.19 -15.14
N LEU A 137 3.51 14.05 -14.52
CA LEU A 137 4.48 13.02 -14.20
C LEU A 137 4.05 11.70 -14.81
N ASP A 138 5.04 10.98 -15.34
CA ASP A 138 4.87 9.62 -15.83
C ASP A 138 6.09 8.81 -15.45
N ARG A 139 5.90 7.77 -14.62
CA ARG A 139 6.99 7.01 -14.02
C ARG A 139 6.71 5.53 -14.04
N GLN A 140 7.75 4.75 -14.32
CA GLN A 140 7.78 3.34 -13.96
C GLN A 140 7.96 3.22 -12.44
N VAL A 141 7.19 2.35 -11.81
CA VAL A 141 7.18 2.17 -10.36
C VAL A 141 7.35 0.71 -9.95
N ARG A 142 7.97 0.49 -8.80
CA ARG A 142 7.95 -0.78 -8.08
C ARG A 142 7.12 -0.64 -6.83
N CYS A 143 6.29 -1.64 -6.57
CA CYS A 143 5.32 -1.59 -5.50
C CYS A 143 5.51 -2.72 -4.51
N GLY A 144 5.23 -2.43 -3.25
CA GLY A 144 5.06 -3.42 -2.19
C GLY A 144 3.69 -3.24 -1.56
N ALA A 145 3.01 -4.34 -1.25
CA ALA A 145 1.73 -4.30 -0.58
C ALA A 145 1.77 -5.07 0.74
N SER A 146 1.07 -4.55 1.74
CA SER A 146 0.98 -5.17 3.05
C SER A 146 -0.37 -4.94 3.70
N ASN A 147 -0.75 -5.84 4.59
CA ASN A 147 -1.86 -5.65 5.52
C ASN A 147 -1.36 -5.88 6.95
N TYR A 148 -1.91 -5.14 7.91
CA TYR A 148 -1.69 -5.37 9.33
C TYR A 148 -2.84 -6.21 9.86
N ILE A 149 -2.55 -7.47 10.23
CA ILE A 149 -3.52 -8.30 10.91
C ILE A 149 -3.50 -7.91 12.38
N LEU A 150 -4.43 -7.04 12.77
CA LEU A 150 -4.78 -6.87 14.18
C LEU A 150 -5.65 -8.07 14.54
N ASN A 151 -5.11 -9.05 15.26
CA ASN A 151 -5.94 -10.12 15.83
C ASN A 151 -6.77 -9.53 16.98
N PRO A 152 -8.11 -9.42 16.87
CA PRO A 152 -8.95 -8.76 17.88
C PRO A 152 -9.29 -9.68 19.07
N ARG A 153 -8.77 -10.91 19.12
CA ARG A 153 -8.91 -11.77 20.30
C ARG A 153 -7.67 -11.64 21.18
N ASN A 154 -7.69 -10.58 21.99
CA ASN A 154 -7.04 -10.50 23.29
C ASN A 154 -7.93 -9.66 24.20
#